data_AF-A0A536E8P0-F1
#
_entry.id   AF-A0A536E8P0-F1
#
_cell.length_a   1.000
_cell.length_b   1.000
_cell.length_c   1.000
_cell.angle_alpha   90.00
_cell.angle_beta   90.00
_cell.angle_gamma   90.00
#
_symmetry.space_group_name_H-M   'P 1'
#
loop_
_entity.id
_entity.type
_entity.pdbx_description
1 polymer ?
#
loop_
_entity_poly.entity_id
_entity_poly.type
_entity_poly.pdbx_seq_one_letter_code
_entity_poly.pdbx_strand_id
1 'polypeptide(L)'
;MPGQTGPRTRKGKAISRLNAAKSGLYSESPVLPGVEDEDEWLAHRRALFEAIAPANYLEEALTERVAVILWRFKRLVRYEREQVRNRQAGIPDDFAILAMAQKRELPPEMSQEDSDLMDRWLMDRLIPGEKELSLLMRYEGRLHRHLLQLLHELEAMKARRRGESTPLLRVDAQ
;
A
#
# COMPACT_ATOMS: atom_id res chain seq x y z
N MET A 1 19.73 -25.05 -18.64
CA MET A 1 18.45 -24.31 -18.78
C MET A 1 17.95 -23.96 -17.38
N PRO A 2 17.90 -22.70 -16.95
CA PRO A 2 17.29 -22.37 -15.67
C PRO A 2 15.77 -22.39 -15.86
N GLY A 3 15.12 -23.41 -15.31
CA GLY A 3 13.67 -23.56 -15.37
C GLY A 3 12.97 -22.46 -14.57
N GLN A 4 11.91 -21.89 -15.14
CA GLN A 4 10.97 -21.04 -14.42
C GLN A 4 10.46 -21.75 -13.16
N THR A 5 10.97 -21.35 -12.00
CA THR A 5 10.49 -21.74 -10.66
C THR A 5 9.36 -20.82 -10.20
N GLY A 6 8.45 -20.49 -11.13
CA GLY A 6 7.23 -19.76 -10.82
C GLY A 6 6.13 -20.70 -10.32
N PRO A 7 5.29 -20.29 -9.35
CA PRO A 7 4.20 -21.14 -8.87
C PRO A 7 3.18 -21.42 -9.98
N ARG A 8 2.88 -22.72 -10.20
CA ARG A 8 1.97 -23.19 -11.25
C ARG A 8 0.49 -23.21 -10.85
N THR A 9 0.18 -23.13 -9.56
CA THR A 9 -1.20 -23.20 -9.04
C THR A 9 -1.77 -21.82 -8.70
N ARG A 10 -3.11 -21.65 -8.72
CA ARG A 10 -3.78 -20.38 -8.34
C ARG A 10 -3.39 -19.93 -6.92
N LYS A 11 -3.34 -20.88 -5.97
CA LYS A 11 -2.84 -20.67 -4.60
C LYS A 11 -1.39 -20.21 -4.58
N GLY A 12 -0.52 -20.85 -5.37
CA GLY A 12 0.89 -20.46 -5.48
C GLY A 12 1.08 -19.07 -6.09
N LYS A 13 0.29 -18.73 -7.12
CA LYS A 13 0.28 -17.38 -7.71
C LYS A 13 -0.16 -16.33 -6.71
N ALA A 14 -1.18 -16.61 -5.88
CA ALA A 14 -1.63 -15.71 -4.82
C ALA A 14 -0.52 -15.45 -3.78
N ILE A 15 0.18 -16.50 -3.34
CA ILE A 15 1.32 -16.38 -2.41
C ILE A 15 2.47 -15.58 -3.04
N SER A 16 2.79 -15.82 -4.32
CA SER A 16 3.82 -15.06 -5.03
C SER A 16 3.48 -13.57 -5.16
N ARG A 17 2.20 -13.22 -5.38
CA ARG A 17 1.75 -11.82 -5.39
C ARG A 17 1.88 -11.15 -4.01
N LEU A 18 1.54 -11.87 -2.94
CA LEU A 18 1.76 -11.40 -1.56
C LEU A 18 3.25 -11.15 -1.29
N ASN A 19 4.13 -12.01 -1.79
CA ASN A 19 5.58 -11.82 -1.63
C ASN A 19 6.08 -10.64 -2.46
N ALA A 20 5.61 -10.45 -3.69
CA ALA A 20 5.94 -9.31 -4.53
C ALA A 20 5.50 -7.98 -3.90
N ALA A 21 4.34 -7.97 -3.25
CA ALA A 21 3.87 -6.81 -2.51
C ALA A 21 4.66 -6.54 -1.23
N LYS A 22 5.00 -7.58 -0.46
CA LYS A 22 5.91 -7.43 0.69
C LYS A 22 7.26 -6.89 0.25
N SER A 23 7.88 -7.46 -0.79
CA SER A 23 9.12 -6.92 -1.34
C SER A 23 8.95 -5.52 -1.91
N GLY A 24 7.78 -5.18 -2.46
CA GLY A 24 7.44 -3.84 -2.94
C GLY A 24 7.28 -2.81 -1.83
N LEU A 25 6.65 -3.15 -0.70
CA LEU A 25 6.54 -2.28 0.48
C LEU A 25 7.92 -1.96 1.07
N TYR A 26 8.85 -2.93 1.04
CA TYR A 26 10.21 -2.74 1.54
C TYR A 26 11.23 -2.34 0.45
N SER A 27 10.78 -2.08 -0.77
CA SER A 27 11.67 -1.72 -1.87
C SER A 27 12.45 -0.44 -1.58
N GLU A 28 13.77 -0.50 -1.77
CA GLU A 28 14.66 0.65 -1.71
C GLU A 28 14.41 1.63 -2.87
N SER A 29 14.05 1.09 -4.05
CA SER A 29 13.69 1.92 -5.21
C SER A 29 12.39 2.70 -4.94
N PRO A 30 12.36 4.02 -5.22
CA PRO A 30 11.16 4.83 -5.10
C PRO A 30 10.08 4.39 -6.09
N VAL A 31 10.46 3.90 -7.27
CA VAL A 31 9.54 3.40 -8.30
C VAL A 31 9.65 1.88 -8.41
N LEU A 32 8.52 1.18 -8.44
CA LEU A 32 8.45 -0.25 -8.73
C LEU A 32 8.29 -0.49 -10.24
N PRO A 33 9.30 -1.05 -10.94
CA PRO A 33 9.22 -1.27 -12.38
C PRO A 33 8.01 -2.11 -12.78
N GLY A 34 7.27 -1.65 -13.79
CA GLY A 34 6.08 -2.34 -14.33
C GLY A 34 4.83 -2.23 -13.46
N VAL A 35 4.90 -1.53 -12.31
CA VAL A 35 3.75 -1.27 -11.42
C VAL A 35 3.50 0.22 -11.27
N GLU A 36 4.58 1.00 -11.20
CA GLU A 36 4.58 2.44 -11.03
C GLU A 36 5.31 3.10 -12.20
N ASP A 37 4.91 4.33 -12.50
CA ASP A 37 5.45 5.12 -13.59
C ASP A 37 6.52 6.10 -13.08
N GLU A 38 7.64 6.17 -13.79
CA GLU A 38 8.77 7.02 -13.40
C GLU A 38 8.43 8.51 -13.59
N ASP A 39 7.69 8.87 -14.64
CA ASP A 39 7.31 10.27 -14.90
C ASP A 39 6.32 10.78 -13.85
N GLU A 40 5.39 9.94 -13.40
CA GLU A 40 4.51 10.24 -12.27
C GLU A 40 5.30 10.47 -10.96
N TRP A 41 6.32 9.65 -10.69
CA TRP A 41 7.20 9.84 -9.55
C TRP A 41 7.98 11.16 -9.66
N LEU A 42 8.59 11.44 -10.82
CA LEU A 42 9.32 12.68 -11.05
C LEU A 42 8.41 13.91 -10.89
N ALA A 43 7.17 13.84 -11.37
CA ALA A 43 6.17 14.91 -11.20
C ALA A 43 5.78 15.11 -9.74
N HIS A 44 5.52 14.04 -9.01
CA HIS A 44 5.26 14.07 -7.56
C HIS A 44 6.43 14.68 -6.79
N ARG A 45 7.66 14.27 -7.11
CA ARG A 45 8.88 14.80 -6.50
C ARG A 45 9.01 16.31 -6.76
N ARG A 46 8.87 16.76 -8.00
CA ARG A 46 8.92 18.19 -8.37
C ARG A 46 7.89 19.00 -7.57
N ALA A 47 6.65 18.54 -7.53
CA ALA A 47 5.58 19.24 -6.81
C ALA A 47 5.89 19.40 -5.31
N LEU A 48 6.52 18.41 -4.68
CA LEU A 48 6.92 18.51 -3.27
C LEU A 48 8.11 19.44 -3.06
N PHE A 49 9.09 19.44 -3.96
CA PHE A 49 10.19 20.40 -3.90
C PHE A 49 9.70 21.83 -4.09
N GLU A 50 8.74 22.08 -4.98
CA GLU A 50 8.10 23.38 -5.15
C GLU A 50 7.31 23.80 -3.91
N ALA A 51 6.52 22.89 -3.33
CA ALA A 51 5.72 23.19 -2.15
C ALA A 51 6.55 23.42 -0.89
N ILE A 52 7.61 22.62 -0.69
CA ILE A 52 8.48 22.73 0.49
C ILE A 52 9.50 23.85 0.30
N ALA A 53 9.95 24.13 -0.91
CA ALA A 53 10.97 25.13 -1.23
C ALA A 53 12.20 25.04 -0.29
N PRO A 54 12.91 23.90 -0.27
CA PRO A 54 14.11 23.75 0.55
C PRO A 54 15.18 24.76 0.08
N ALA A 55 15.92 25.35 1.03
CA ALA A 55 16.93 26.38 0.69
C ALA A 55 18.39 25.93 0.92
N ASN A 56 18.60 24.72 1.42
CA ASN A 56 19.92 24.14 1.61
C ASN A 56 19.87 22.62 1.44
N TYR A 57 21.05 22.03 1.31
CA TYR A 57 21.22 20.60 1.11
C TYR A 57 20.52 19.72 2.15
N LEU A 58 20.52 20.12 3.43
CA LEU A 58 19.89 19.31 4.48
C LEU A 58 18.37 19.27 4.30
N GLU A 59 17.76 20.41 3.99
CA GLU A 59 16.33 20.48 3.69
C GLU A 59 15.98 19.78 2.38
N GLU A 60 16.82 19.85 1.35
CA GLU A 60 16.64 19.07 0.12
C GLU A 60 16.63 17.57 0.42
N ALA A 61 17.57 17.09 1.25
CA ALA A 61 17.65 15.68 1.63
C ALA A 61 16.48 15.22 2.51
N LEU A 62 15.89 16.10 3.33
CA LEU A 62 14.66 15.77 4.07
C LEU A 62 13.43 15.81 3.15
N THR A 63 13.38 16.77 2.22
CA THR A 63 12.32 16.90 1.21
C THR A 63 12.24 15.66 0.32
N GLU A 64 13.39 15.16 -0.14
CA GLU A 64 13.48 13.92 -0.91
C GLU A 64 12.90 12.73 -0.12
N ARG A 65 13.23 12.61 1.16
CA ARG A 65 12.70 11.55 2.03
C ARG A 65 11.18 11.68 2.23
N VAL A 66 10.67 12.90 2.38
CA VAL A 66 9.22 13.17 2.43
C VAL A 66 8.56 12.69 1.13
N ALA A 67 9.16 12.99 -0.03
CA ALA A 67 8.64 12.54 -1.32
C ALA A 67 8.55 11.02 -1.41
N VAL A 68 9.62 10.31 -1.04
CA VAL A 68 9.65 8.84 -1.03
C VAL A 68 8.59 8.25 -0.10
N ILE A 69 8.41 8.82 1.11
CA ILE A 69 7.43 8.32 2.06
C ILE A 69 6.00 8.53 1.58
N LEU A 70 5.68 9.71 1.07
CA LEU A 70 4.37 9.99 0.49
C LEU A 70 4.07 9.10 -0.72
N TRP A 71 5.09 8.78 -1.51
CA TRP A 71 4.95 7.83 -2.61
C TRP A 71 4.67 6.40 -2.12
N ARG A 72 5.37 5.96 -1.07
CA ARG A 72 5.10 4.68 -0.41
C ARG A 72 3.71 4.60 0.21
N PHE A 73 3.16 5.72 0.70
CA PHE A 73 1.76 5.79 1.12
C PHE A 73 0.79 5.57 -0.05
N LYS A 74 1.01 6.23 -1.20
CA LYS A 74 0.22 5.99 -2.42
C LYS A 74 0.27 4.51 -2.83
N ARG A 75 1.46 3.89 -2.75
CA ARG A 75 1.66 2.46 -3.00
C ARG A 75 0.84 1.59 -2.05
N LEU A 76 0.83 1.91 -0.75
CA LEU A 76 0.06 1.17 0.25
C LEU A 76 -1.44 1.18 -0.08
N VAL A 77 -1.99 2.36 -0.38
CA VAL A 77 -3.41 2.52 -0.76
C VAL A 77 -3.73 1.75 -2.04
N ARG A 78 -2.86 1.81 -3.06
CA ARG A 78 -3.01 1.01 -4.27
C ARG A 78 -3.01 -0.48 -3.94
N TYR A 79 -2.08 -0.94 -3.12
CA TYR A 79 -1.98 -2.33 -2.72
C TYR A 79 -3.24 -2.81 -2.00
N GLU A 80 -3.77 -2.06 -1.03
CA GLU A 80 -5.00 -2.41 -0.32
C GLU A 80 -6.17 -2.60 -1.28
N ARG A 81 -6.36 -1.67 -2.21
CA ARG A 81 -7.37 -1.77 -3.28
C ARG A 81 -7.20 -3.04 -4.11
N GLU A 82 -5.98 -3.35 -4.54
CA GLU A 82 -5.73 -4.54 -5.36
C GLU A 82 -5.94 -5.84 -4.60
N GLN A 83 -5.67 -5.84 -3.30
CA GLN A 83 -5.89 -7.00 -2.46
C GLN A 83 -7.37 -7.30 -2.25
N VAL A 84 -8.17 -6.27 -1.96
CA VAL A 84 -9.64 -6.41 -1.88
C VAL A 84 -10.16 -6.97 -3.20
N ARG A 85 -9.81 -6.35 -4.33
CA ARG A 85 -10.25 -6.82 -5.65
C ARG A 85 -9.83 -8.27 -5.92
N ASN A 86 -8.59 -8.65 -5.61
CA ASN A 86 -8.11 -10.01 -5.84
C ASN A 86 -8.84 -11.05 -4.98
N ARG A 87 -9.21 -10.73 -3.74
CA ARG A 87 -9.99 -11.63 -2.88
C ARG A 87 -11.43 -11.78 -3.40
N GLN A 88 -12.03 -10.67 -3.81
CA GLN A 88 -13.39 -10.64 -4.36
C GLN A 88 -13.48 -11.38 -5.71
N ALA A 89 -12.45 -11.31 -6.56
CA ALA A 89 -12.43 -11.98 -7.85
C ALA A 89 -12.51 -13.52 -7.78
N GLY A 90 -12.29 -14.14 -6.62
CA GLY A 90 -12.46 -15.58 -6.41
C GLY A 90 -13.89 -16.01 -6.07
N ILE A 91 -14.77 -15.06 -5.72
CA ILE A 91 -16.12 -15.35 -5.22
C ILE A 91 -16.95 -16.17 -6.22
N PRO A 92 -16.98 -15.84 -7.53
CA PRO A 92 -17.77 -16.62 -8.47
C PRO A 92 -17.33 -18.08 -8.56
N ASP A 93 -16.02 -18.33 -8.52
CA ASP A 93 -15.47 -19.69 -8.58
C ASP A 93 -15.78 -20.46 -7.30
N ASP A 94 -15.66 -19.83 -6.14
CA ASP A 94 -15.99 -20.45 -4.85
C ASP A 94 -17.49 -20.76 -4.76
N PHE A 95 -18.33 -19.90 -5.32
CA PHE A 95 -19.77 -20.11 -5.39
C PHE A 95 -20.11 -21.30 -6.29
N ALA A 96 -19.47 -21.40 -7.46
CA ALA A 96 -19.60 -22.56 -8.34
C ALA A 96 -19.17 -23.87 -7.66
N ILE A 97 -18.05 -23.84 -6.91
CA ILE A 97 -17.60 -25.00 -6.13
C ILE A 97 -18.64 -25.39 -5.08
N LEU A 98 -19.22 -24.42 -4.36
CA LEU A 98 -20.27 -24.69 -3.37
C LEU A 98 -21.50 -25.33 -4.00
N ALA A 99 -21.98 -24.80 -5.13
CA ALA A 99 -23.13 -25.34 -5.85
C ALA A 99 -22.87 -26.80 -6.29
N MET A 100 -21.68 -27.08 -6.85
CA MET A 100 -21.26 -28.44 -7.21
C MET A 100 -21.24 -29.38 -6.00
N ALA A 101 -20.69 -28.95 -4.87
CA ALA A 101 -20.64 -29.74 -3.64
C ALA A 101 -22.04 -30.08 -3.10
N GLN A 102 -23.00 -29.17 -3.28
CA GLN A 102 -24.41 -29.38 -2.95
C GLN A 102 -25.19 -30.16 -4.02
N LYS A 103 -24.53 -30.58 -5.11
CA LYS A 103 -25.16 -31.18 -6.30
C LYS A 103 -26.30 -30.32 -6.85
N ARG A 104 -26.17 -29.01 -6.73
CA ARG A 104 -27.12 -28.02 -7.24
C ARG A 104 -26.66 -27.56 -8.62
N GLU A 105 -27.56 -27.54 -9.59
CA GLU A 105 -27.30 -26.87 -10.86
C GLU A 105 -27.28 -25.35 -10.64
N LEU A 106 -26.39 -24.66 -11.35
CA LEU A 106 -26.35 -23.21 -11.35
C LEU A 106 -27.49 -22.71 -12.25
N PRO A 107 -28.47 -21.96 -11.70
CA PRO A 107 -29.53 -21.41 -12.54
C PRO A 107 -28.93 -20.41 -13.54
N PRO A 108 -29.56 -20.25 -14.72
CA PRO A 108 -29.10 -19.30 -15.75
C PRO A 108 -29.17 -17.85 -15.26
N GLU A 109 -30.04 -17.57 -14.28
CA GLU A 109 -30.15 -16.30 -13.57
C GLU A 109 -29.95 -16.52 -12.07
N MET A 110 -29.22 -15.61 -11.42
CA MET A 110 -28.95 -15.70 -9.99
C MET A 110 -30.24 -15.50 -9.20
N SER A 111 -30.56 -16.41 -8.28
CA SER A 111 -31.68 -16.19 -7.36
C SER A 111 -31.36 -15.05 -6.38
N GLN A 112 -32.38 -14.41 -5.80
CA GLN A 112 -32.15 -13.37 -4.79
C GLN A 112 -31.33 -13.90 -3.60
N GLU A 113 -31.63 -15.13 -3.15
CA GLU A 113 -30.90 -15.76 -2.04
C GLU A 113 -29.42 -15.99 -2.36
N ASP A 114 -29.10 -16.35 -3.60
CA ASP A 114 -27.73 -16.53 -4.06
C ASP A 114 -27.00 -15.19 -4.20
N SER A 115 -27.68 -14.15 -4.70
CA SER A 115 -27.14 -12.79 -4.74
C SER A 115 -26.80 -12.31 -3.32
N ASP A 116 -27.72 -12.49 -2.37
CA ASP A 116 -27.53 -12.09 -0.97
C ASP A 116 -26.40 -12.90 -0.30
N LEU A 117 -26.20 -14.16 -0.69
CA LEU A 117 -25.07 -14.98 -0.24
C LEU A 117 -23.74 -14.45 -0.81
N MET A 118 -23.71 -14.14 -2.11
CA MET A 118 -22.52 -13.58 -2.76
C MET A 118 -22.15 -12.21 -2.18
N ASP A 119 -23.13 -11.35 -1.90
CA ASP A 119 -22.91 -10.05 -1.26
C ASP A 119 -22.34 -10.19 0.16
N ARG A 120 -22.81 -11.16 0.93
CA ARG A 120 -22.21 -11.48 2.24
C ARG A 120 -20.74 -11.92 2.10
N TRP A 121 -20.41 -12.71 1.09
CA TRP A 121 -19.03 -13.13 0.83
C TRP A 121 -18.15 -11.97 0.34
N LEU A 122 -18.71 -11.03 -0.41
CA LEU A 122 -18.03 -9.80 -0.81
C LEU A 122 -17.64 -8.97 0.42
N MET A 123 -18.55 -8.85 1.39
CA MET A 123 -18.31 -8.12 2.64
C MET A 123 -17.27 -8.82 3.52
N ASP A 124 -17.34 -10.16 3.65
CA ASP A 124 -16.34 -10.93 4.40
C ASP A 124 -14.91 -10.77 3.84
N ARG A 125 -14.80 -10.62 2.51
CA ARG A 125 -13.51 -10.47 1.82
C ARG A 125 -12.99 -9.03 1.71
N LEU A 126 -13.73 -8.08 2.26
CA LEU A 126 -13.33 -6.67 2.28
C LEU A 126 -12.14 -6.43 3.21
N ILE A 127 -12.14 -7.08 4.38
CA ILE A 127 -11.11 -6.87 5.40
C ILE A 127 -10.00 -7.92 5.23
N PRO A 128 -8.73 -7.53 5.15
CA PRO A 128 -7.62 -8.47 5.15
C PRO A 128 -7.61 -9.33 6.44
N GLY A 129 -7.12 -10.56 6.35
CA GLY A 129 -6.91 -11.38 7.54
C GLY A 129 -5.96 -10.72 8.54
N GLU A 130 -6.11 -11.03 9.82
CA GLU A 130 -5.44 -10.37 10.96
C GLU A 130 -3.93 -10.13 10.76
N LYS A 131 -3.19 -11.14 10.28
CA LYS A 131 -1.74 -11.05 10.06
C LYS A 131 -1.38 -10.02 8.99
N GLU A 132 -2.15 -9.95 7.91
CA GLU A 132 -1.93 -9.01 6.83
C GLU A 132 -2.32 -7.60 7.25
N LEU A 133 -3.48 -7.45 7.92
CA LEU A 133 -3.91 -6.18 8.48
C LEU A 133 -2.87 -5.63 9.47
N SER A 134 -2.37 -6.45 10.39
CA SER A 134 -1.33 -6.04 11.33
C SER A 134 -0.04 -5.59 10.63
N LEU A 135 0.35 -6.26 9.55
CA LEU A 135 1.52 -5.88 8.75
C LEU A 135 1.32 -4.50 8.11
N LEU A 136 0.16 -4.26 7.50
CA LEU A 136 -0.19 -2.99 6.85
C LEU A 136 -0.22 -1.85 7.87
N MET A 137 -0.95 -2.02 8.97
CA MET A 137 -1.04 -1.01 10.03
C MET A 137 0.33 -0.67 10.64
N ARG A 138 1.20 -1.67 10.86
CA ARG A 138 2.56 -1.43 11.37
C ARG A 138 3.41 -0.66 10.37
N TYR A 139 3.29 -0.97 9.08
CA TYR A 139 4.02 -0.31 8.01
C TYR A 139 3.52 1.13 7.84
N GLU A 140 2.21 1.33 7.76
CA GLU A 140 1.54 2.62 7.70
C GLU A 140 1.93 3.51 8.89
N GLY A 141 1.80 2.99 10.11
CA GLY A 141 2.16 3.73 11.32
C GLY A 141 3.64 4.11 11.37
N ARG A 142 4.54 3.27 10.83
CA ARG A 142 5.96 3.62 10.71
C ARG A 142 6.19 4.74 9.71
N LEU A 143 5.60 4.66 8.52
CA LEU A 143 5.69 5.71 7.51
C LEU A 143 5.10 7.03 8.04
N HIS A 144 3.98 6.96 8.75
CA HIS A 144 3.28 8.14 9.29
C HIS A 144 4.14 8.86 10.32
N ARG A 145 4.68 8.13 11.29
CA ARG A 145 5.57 8.72 12.30
C ARG A 145 6.81 9.35 11.67
N HIS A 146 7.42 8.67 10.69
CA HIS A 146 8.59 9.20 10.01
C HIS A 146 8.26 10.44 9.17
N LEU A 147 7.10 10.47 8.50
CA LEU A 147 6.63 11.65 7.77
C LEU A 147 6.46 12.84 8.70
N LEU A 148 5.73 12.67 9.81
CA LEU A 148 5.53 13.74 10.79
C LEU A 148 6.85 14.25 11.35
N GLN A 149 7.78 13.36 11.68
CA GLN A 149 9.12 13.74 12.15
C GLN A 149 9.85 14.60 11.11
N LEU A 150 9.89 14.18 9.84
CA LEU A 150 10.57 14.94 8.79
C LEU A 150 9.92 16.32 8.55
N LEU A 151 8.60 16.41 8.59
CA LEU A 151 7.89 17.67 8.44
C LEU A 151 8.19 18.63 9.59
N HIS A 152 8.18 18.12 10.84
CA HIS A 152 8.56 18.93 12.00
C HIS A 152 10.02 19.40 11.94
N GLU A 153 10.96 18.55 11.50
CA GLU A 153 12.37 18.95 11.33
C GLU A 153 12.53 20.00 10.24
N LEU A 154 11.82 19.87 9.11
CA LEU A 154 11.80 20.88 8.05
C LEU A 154 11.24 22.22 8.56
N GLU A 155 10.14 22.21 9.31
CA GLU A 155 9.57 23.41 9.93
C GLU A 155 10.54 24.04 10.93
N ALA A 156 11.18 23.23 11.77
CA ALA A 156 12.18 23.67 12.72
C ALA A 156 13.38 24.35 12.02
N MET A 157 13.90 23.75 10.95
CA MET A 157 14.98 24.34 10.16
C MET A 157 14.56 25.68 9.53
N LYS A 158 13.35 25.74 8.97
CA LYS A 158 12.79 26.97 8.38
C LYS A 158 12.63 28.09 9.42
N ALA A 159 12.12 27.77 10.61
CA ALA A 159 11.95 28.71 11.71
C ALA A 159 13.29 29.30 12.17
N ARG A 160 14.31 28.44 12.38
CA ARG A 160 15.67 28.87 12.76
C ARG A 160 16.26 29.88 11.77
N ARG A 161 16.06 29.66 10.47
CA ARG A 161 16.54 30.58 9.43
C ARG A 161 15.81 31.92 9.44
N ARG A 162 14.54 31.95 9.80
CA ARG A 162 13.77 33.20 9.96
C ARG A 162 14.12 33.92 11.28
N GLY A 163 15.01 33.37 12.10
CA GLY A 163 15.35 33.92 13.41
C GLY A 163 14.29 33.67 14.48
N GLU A 164 13.34 32.77 14.21
CA GLU A 164 12.27 32.42 15.16
C GLU A 164 12.79 31.41 16.20
N SER A 165 12.41 31.61 17.47
CA SER A 165 12.68 30.62 18.51
C SER A 165 11.96 29.32 18.16
N THR A 166 12.73 28.26 17.91
CA THR A 166 12.16 26.95 17.60
C THR A 166 12.03 26.18 18.90
N PRO A 167 10.82 25.82 19.34
CA PRO A 167 10.69 24.82 20.39
C PRO A 167 11.10 23.50 19.75
N LEU A 168 12.37 23.13 19.91
CA LEU A 168 12.79 21.75 19.71
C LEU A 168 11.95 20.90 20.65
N LEU A 169 10.91 20.26 20.13
CA LEU A 169 10.28 19.14 20.81
C LEU A 169 11.36 18.06 20.95
N ARG A 170 12.03 18.06 22.11
CA ARG A 170 12.71 16.87 22.60
C ARG A 170 11.64 15.81 22.71
N VAL A 171 11.60 14.90 21.75
CA VAL A 171 10.94 13.64 21.94
C VAL A 171 11.83 12.87 22.92
N ASP A 172 11.69 13.20 24.20
CA ASP A 172 12.19 12.36 25.28
C ASP A 172 11.34 11.08 25.23
N ALA A 173 11.80 10.11 24.43
CA ALA A 173 11.25 8.76 24.43
C ALA A 173 11.79 8.05 25.67
N GLN A 174 10.92 7.86 26.66
CA GLN A 174 11.10 6.94 27.78
C GLN A 174 10.44 5.60 27.47
#